data_AF-X0THJ7-F1
#
_entry.id   AF-X0THJ7-F1
#
_cell.length_a   1.000
_cell.length_b   1.000
_cell.length_c   1.000
_cell.angle_alpha   90.00
_cell.angle_beta   90.00
_cell.angle_gamma   90.00
#
_symmetry.space_group_name_H-M   'P 1'
#
loop_
_entity.id
_entity.type
_entity.pdbx_description
1 polymer ?
#
loop_
_entity_poly.entity_id
_entity_poly.type
_entity_poly.pdbx_seq_one_letter_code
_entity_poly.pdbx_strand_id
1 'polypeptide(L)'
;GLGSYRVTLTKEAVDHLATTSDGDARRALTALEIAVLSQTDRVAEGEEVVVDLETAVESIQRKAIQYEAKGDTHYDAISAMIKSIRGSDPDAAVYWLARMLEAGEDPRFIARRIVISAAEDIGNADPRALVVAQAAADATLMVGMPECRLPLAQAATYLSCVPKSNAAAKAIWAAAE
;
A
#
# COMPACT_ATOMS: atom_id res chain seq x y z
N GLY A 1 -16.31 -12.57 -12.76
CA GLY A 1 -16.26 -11.22 -13.34
C GLY A 1 -17.65 -10.79 -13.74
N LEU A 2 -17.93 -9.49 -13.78
CA LEU A 2 -19.29 -8.94 -13.77
C LEU A 2 -20.09 -9.06 -15.10
N GLY A 3 -19.59 -9.77 -16.10
CA GLY A 3 -20.16 -9.80 -17.46
C GLY A 3 -21.56 -10.43 -17.58
N SER A 4 -22.04 -11.15 -16.57
CA SER A 4 -23.40 -11.70 -16.49
C SER A 4 -24.40 -10.76 -15.82
N TYR A 5 -23.95 -9.63 -15.26
CA TYR A 5 -24.80 -8.67 -14.55
C TYR A 5 -25.09 -7.47 -15.45
N ARG A 6 -26.34 -6.99 -15.44
CA ARG A 6 -26.70 -5.70 -16.01
C ARG A 6 -26.45 -4.64 -14.94
N VAL A 7 -25.32 -3.95 -15.02
CA VAL A 7 -24.89 -2.98 -14.00
C VAL A 7 -24.94 -1.57 -14.58
N THR A 8 -25.60 -0.67 -13.83
CA THR A 8 -25.58 0.77 -14.10
C THR A 8 -25.00 1.51 -12.91
N LEU A 9 -24.04 2.39 -13.18
CA LEU A 9 -23.40 3.24 -12.18
C LEU A 9 -23.91 4.66 -12.30
N THR A 10 -24.26 5.28 -11.18
CA THR A 10 -24.49 6.73 -11.18
C THR A 10 -23.16 7.48 -11.35
N LYS A 11 -23.22 8.71 -11.84
CA LYS A 11 -22.01 9.51 -12.05
C LYS A 11 -21.23 9.74 -10.75
N GLU A 12 -21.95 9.99 -9.67
CA GLU A 12 -21.40 10.20 -8.34
C GLU A 12 -20.69 8.95 -7.82
N ALA A 13 -21.23 7.75 -8.10
CA ALA A 13 -20.60 6.49 -7.75
C ALA A 13 -19.28 6.28 -8.52
N VAL A 14 -19.25 6.61 -9.82
CA VAL A 14 -18.03 6.55 -10.64
C VAL A 14 -16.97 7.51 -10.10
N ASP A 15 -17.33 8.76 -9.84
CA ASP A 15 -16.41 9.78 -9.34
C ASP A 15 -15.85 9.40 -7.96
N HIS A 16 -16.69 8.84 -7.09
CA HIS A 16 -16.27 8.34 -5.78
C HIS A 16 -15.29 7.17 -5.90
N LEU A 17 -15.65 6.12 -6.65
CA LEU A 17 -14.78 4.96 -6.86
C LEU A 17 -13.45 5.35 -7.50
N ALA A 18 -13.45 6.26 -8.47
CA ALA A 18 -12.23 6.76 -9.10
C ALA A 18 -11.33 7.50 -8.10
N THR A 19 -11.90 8.40 -7.30
CA THR A 19 -11.17 9.17 -6.30
C THR A 19 -10.58 8.28 -5.22
N THR A 20 -11.37 7.33 -4.69
CA THR A 20 -10.92 6.45 -3.61
C THR A 20 -9.94 5.37 -4.08
N SER A 21 -9.93 5.06 -5.37
CA SER A 21 -8.98 4.10 -5.94
C SER A 21 -7.61 4.70 -6.22
N ASP A 22 -7.48 6.03 -6.19
CA ASP A 22 -6.21 6.75 -6.21
C ASP A 22 -5.26 6.31 -7.35
N GLY A 23 -5.84 6.15 -8.54
CA GLY A 23 -5.14 5.73 -9.76
C GLY A 23 -4.98 4.22 -9.97
N ASP A 24 -5.32 3.37 -8.99
CA ASP A 24 -5.25 1.92 -9.12
C ASP A 24 -6.57 1.35 -9.69
N ALA A 25 -6.56 1.02 -10.98
CA ALA A 25 -7.71 0.43 -11.67
C ALA A 25 -8.14 -0.93 -11.08
N ARG A 26 -7.22 -1.70 -10.47
CA ARG A 26 -7.57 -2.95 -9.79
C ARG A 26 -8.38 -2.68 -8.53
N ARG A 27 -7.97 -1.68 -7.72
CA ARG A 27 -8.76 -1.26 -6.54
C ARG A 27 -10.15 -0.80 -6.94
N ALA A 28 -10.26 -0.04 -8.02
CA ALA A 28 -11.54 0.40 -8.58
C ALA A 28 -12.42 -0.79 -8.99
N LEU A 29 -11.86 -1.74 -9.73
CA LEU A 29 -12.60 -2.94 -10.18
C LEU A 29 -13.06 -3.80 -9.01
N THR A 30 -12.20 -3.98 -8.00
CA THR A 30 -12.56 -4.77 -6.81
C THR A 30 -13.65 -4.09 -5.99
N ALA A 31 -13.57 -2.77 -5.79
CA ALA A 31 -14.62 -2.03 -5.09
C ALA A 31 -15.96 -2.11 -5.85
N LEU A 32 -15.92 -1.96 -7.18
CA LEU A 32 -17.09 -2.16 -8.04
C LEU A 32 -17.66 -3.58 -7.93
N GLU A 33 -16.81 -4.61 -7.90
CA GLU A 33 -17.28 -6.00 -7.76
C GLU A 33 -17.96 -6.23 -6.42
N ILE A 34 -17.44 -5.67 -5.32
CA ILE A 34 -18.10 -5.73 -4.01
C ILE A 34 -19.43 -4.96 -4.03
N ALA A 35 -19.48 -3.78 -4.65
CA ALA A 35 -20.68 -2.96 -4.77
C ALA A 35 -21.80 -3.66 -5.54
N VAL A 36 -21.45 -4.39 -6.61
CA VAL A 36 -22.43 -5.14 -7.41
C VAL A 36 -22.91 -6.37 -6.63
N LEU A 37 -21.98 -7.17 -6.08
CA LEU A 37 -22.32 -8.40 -5.36
C LEU A 37 -23.06 -8.14 -4.04
N SER A 38 -22.93 -6.97 -3.43
CA SER A 38 -23.72 -6.62 -2.23
C SER A 38 -25.18 -6.31 -2.55
N GLN A 39 -25.51 -6.05 -3.81
CA GLN A 39 -26.86 -5.74 -4.27
C GLN A 39 -27.56 -6.94 -4.91
N THR A 40 -26.83 -8.01 -5.28
CA THR A 40 -27.41 -9.16 -5.98
C THR A 40 -28.47 -9.91 -5.18
N ASP A 41 -28.41 -9.90 -3.84
CA ASP A 41 -29.44 -10.53 -3.00
C ASP A 41 -30.75 -9.72 -2.94
N ARG A 42 -30.72 -8.46 -3.40
CA ARG A 42 -31.85 -7.52 -3.36
C ARG A 42 -32.55 -7.35 -4.71
N VAL A 43 -32.01 -7.96 -5.76
CA VAL A 43 -32.43 -7.78 -7.15
C VAL A 43 -32.78 -9.14 -7.73
N ALA A 44 -33.91 -9.26 -8.43
CA ALA A 44 -34.32 -10.53 -9.02
C ALA A 44 -33.34 -10.94 -10.13
N GLU A 45 -33.24 -12.25 -10.40
CA GLU A 45 -32.35 -12.78 -11.43
C GLU A 45 -32.68 -12.16 -12.81
N GLY A 46 -31.75 -11.39 -13.37
CA GLY A 46 -31.90 -10.69 -14.65
C GLY A 46 -32.36 -9.23 -14.58
N GLU A 47 -32.67 -8.70 -13.39
CA GLU A 47 -32.91 -7.28 -13.18
C GLU A 47 -31.62 -6.46 -13.11
N GLU A 48 -31.74 -5.17 -13.38
CA GLU A 48 -30.63 -4.22 -13.41
C GLU A 48 -30.15 -3.89 -11.99
N VAL A 49 -28.85 -4.03 -11.76
CA VAL A 49 -28.18 -3.63 -10.52
C VAL A 49 -27.72 -2.18 -10.66
N VAL A 50 -28.34 -1.29 -9.87
CA VAL A 50 -27.94 0.12 -9.82
C VAL A 50 -26.97 0.33 -8.66
N VAL A 51 -25.75 0.78 -8.98
CA VAL A 51 -24.74 1.19 -7.99
C VAL A 51 -24.78 2.70 -7.88
N ASP A 52 -25.39 3.17 -6.79
CA ASP A 52 -25.42 4.58 -6.41
C ASP A 52 -24.26 4.95 -5.47
N LEU A 53 -24.19 6.22 -5.07
CA LEU A 53 -23.12 6.72 -4.20
C LEU A 53 -23.10 6.00 -2.85
N GLU A 54 -24.26 5.73 -2.26
CA GLU A 54 -24.36 5.05 -0.96
C GLU A 54 -23.79 3.63 -1.04
N THR A 55 -24.17 2.89 -2.08
CA THR A 55 -23.64 1.55 -2.35
C THR A 55 -22.13 1.57 -2.60
N ALA A 56 -21.63 2.56 -3.34
CA ALA A 56 -20.21 2.72 -3.58
C ALA A 56 -19.43 3.00 -2.29
N VAL A 57 -19.93 3.89 -1.43
CA VAL A 57 -19.34 4.19 -0.12
C VAL A 57 -19.34 2.94 0.77
N GLU A 58 -20.46 2.22 0.85
CA GLU A 58 -20.54 0.98 1.62
C GLU A 58 -19.57 -0.09 1.12
N SER A 59 -19.37 -0.21 -0.19
CA SER A 59 -18.47 -1.23 -0.76
C SER A 59 -17.02 -1.04 -0.30
N ILE A 60 -16.59 0.23 -0.20
CA ILE A 60 -15.27 0.62 0.31
C ILE A 60 -15.20 0.39 1.81
N GLN A 61 -16.23 0.75 2.57
CA GLN A 61 -16.28 0.53 4.01
C GLN A 61 -16.31 -0.95 4.38
N ARG A 62 -17.06 -1.79 3.66
CA ARG A 62 -17.07 -3.25 3.87
C ARG A 62 -15.69 -3.86 3.62
N LYS A 63 -14.95 -3.35 2.62
CA LYS A 63 -13.55 -3.71 2.44
C LYS A 63 -12.69 -3.23 3.61
N ALA A 64 -12.86 -1.98 4.05
CA ALA A 64 -12.13 -1.43 5.19
C ALA A 64 -12.39 -2.24 6.48
N ILE A 65 -13.63 -2.70 6.73
CA ILE A 65 -13.99 -3.54 7.88
C ILE A 65 -13.39 -4.95 7.75
N GLN A 66 -13.42 -5.55 6.56
CA GLN A 66 -12.72 -6.82 6.29
C GLN A 66 -11.19 -6.69 6.46
N TYR A 67 -10.66 -5.48 6.24
CA TYR A 67 -9.26 -5.13 6.44
C TYR A 67 -8.95 -4.86 7.94
N GLU A 68 -9.82 -4.13 8.64
CA GLU A 68 -9.74 -3.77 10.06
C GLU A 68 -9.91 -4.95 11.01
N ALA A 69 -10.52 -6.06 10.56
CA ALA A 69 -10.50 -7.33 11.30
C ALA A 69 -9.06 -7.88 11.54
N LYS A 70 -8.03 -7.21 11.00
CA LYS A 70 -6.59 -7.48 11.22
C LYS A 70 -5.81 -6.28 11.80
N GLY A 71 -6.47 -5.28 12.38
CA GLY A 71 -5.93 -3.95 12.68
C GLY A 71 -4.57 -3.86 13.42
N ASP A 72 -4.25 -4.80 14.32
CA ASP A 72 -2.94 -4.80 15.01
C ASP A 72 -1.77 -5.28 14.13
N THR A 73 -2.02 -6.09 13.09
CA THR A 73 -0.94 -6.69 12.30
C THR A 73 -0.21 -5.72 11.38
N HIS A 74 -0.79 -4.55 11.07
CA HIS A 74 -0.23 -3.61 10.09
C HIS A 74 0.95 -2.84 10.67
N TYR A 75 0.76 -2.27 11.87
CA TYR A 75 1.82 -1.61 12.61
C TYR A 75 2.95 -2.57 12.97
N ASP A 76 2.61 -3.81 13.32
CA ASP A 76 3.58 -4.83 13.63
C ASP A 76 4.44 -5.21 12.41
N ALA A 77 3.83 -5.40 11.24
CA ALA A 77 4.54 -5.81 10.04
C ALA A 77 5.50 -4.72 9.51
N ILE A 78 5.03 -3.47 9.42
CA ILE A 78 5.90 -2.38 8.94
C ILE A 78 7.03 -2.10 9.94
N SER A 79 6.72 -2.18 11.24
CA SER A 79 7.73 -2.02 12.28
C SER A 79 8.74 -3.16 12.26
N ALA A 80 8.31 -4.39 12.00
CA ALA A 80 9.19 -5.54 11.86
C ALA A 80 10.11 -5.38 10.65
N MET A 81 9.59 -4.95 9.49
CA MET A 81 10.41 -4.66 8.30
C MET A 81 11.51 -3.63 8.60
N ILE A 82 11.16 -2.51 9.23
CA ILE A 82 12.11 -1.43 9.55
C ILE A 82 13.14 -1.89 10.60
N LYS A 83 12.71 -2.66 11.61
CA LYS A 83 13.63 -3.27 12.58
C LYS A 83 14.59 -4.26 11.91
N SER A 84 14.14 -5.04 10.93
CA SER A 84 15.01 -5.93 10.14
C SER A 84 16.02 -5.14 9.32
N ILE A 85 15.62 -4.06 8.65
CA ILE A 85 16.55 -3.16 7.93
C ILE A 85 17.61 -2.62 8.89
N ARG A 86 17.19 -2.04 10.03
CA ARG A 86 18.08 -1.52 11.07
C ARG A 86 19.01 -2.59 11.63
N GLY A 87 18.50 -3.80 11.82
CA GLY A 87 19.23 -4.99 12.27
C GLY A 87 20.14 -5.62 11.22
N SER A 88 20.17 -5.07 10.00
CA SER A 88 20.94 -5.59 8.86
C SER A 88 20.57 -7.03 8.47
N ASP A 89 19.28 -7.34 8.52
CA ASP A 89 18.70 -8.62 8.10
C ASP A 89 17.93 -8.44 6.78
N PRO A 90 18.54 -8.71 5.62
CA PRO A 90 17.90 -8.54 4.31
C PRO A 90 16.78 -9.56 4.08
N ASP A 91 16.93 -10.79 4.57
CA ASP A 91 15.95 -11.86 4.37
C ASP A 91 14.66 -11.55 5.13
N ALA A 92 14.76 -11.16 6.41
CA ALA A 92 13.60 -10.76 7.20
C ALA A 92 12.94 -9.48 6.66
N ALA A 93 13.73 -8.51 6.17
CA ALA A 93 13.18 -7.29 5.58
C ALA A 93 12.32 -7.60 4.34
N VAL A 94 12.80 -8.46 3.43
CA VAL A 94 12.02 -8.86 2.25
C VAL A 94 10.84 -9.75 2.61
N TYR A 95 10.97 -10.61 3.62
CA TYR A 95 9.86 -11.40 4.14
C TYR A 95 8.69 -10.52 4.58
N TRP A 96 8.94 -9.52 5.45
CA TRP A 96 7.89 -8.62 5.92
C TRP A 96 7.30 -7.75 4.80
N LEU A 97 8.15 -7.29 3.88
CA LEU A 97 7.72 -6.59 2.67
C LEU A 97 6.72 -7.44 1.87
N ALA A 98 7.07 -8.70 1.56
CA ALA A 98 6.21 -9.60 0.80
C ALA A 98 4.88 -9.85 1.53
N ARG A 99 4.90 -10.10 2.84
CA ARG A 99 3.69 -10.31 3.65
C ARG A 99 2.75 -9.11 3.64
N MET A 100 3.29 -7.89 3.74
CA MET A 100 2.47 -6.67 3.64
C MET A 100 1.84 -6.53 2.25
N LEU A 101 2.61 -6.74 1.19
CA LEU A 101 2.13 -6.63 -0.19
C LEU A 101 1.08 -7.70 -0.53
N GLU A 102 1.20 -8.93 0.00
CA GLU A 102 0.19 -9.97 -0.09
C GLU A 102 -1.08 -9.64 0.71
N ALA A 103 -0.91 -8.99 1.87
CA ALA A 103 -2.03 -8.54 2.70
C ALA A 103 -2.81 -7.37 2.09
N GLY A 104 -2.30 -6.73 1.03
CA GLY A 104 -2.95 -5.62 0.35
C GLY A 104 -2.53 -4.24 0.85
N GLU A 105 -1.43 -4.15 1.59
CA GLU A 105 -0.86 -2.89 2.05
C GLU A 105 -0.50 -1.99 0.88
N ASP A 106 -0.67 -0.67 1.05
CA ASP A 106 -0.38 0.29 -0.01
C ASP A 106 1.14 0.32 -0.28
N PRO A 107 1.62 -0.02 -1.49
CA PRO A 107 3.04 -0.01 -1.82
C PRO A 107 3.69 1.36 -1.60
N ARG A 108 2.93 2.45 -1.73
CA ARG A 108 3.40 3.83 -1.54
C ARG A 108 3.61 4.11 -0.06
N PHE A 109 2.80 3.51 0.82
CA PHE A 109 3.05 3.57 2.26
C PHE A 109 4.38 2.89 2.60
N ILE A 110 4.61 1.69 2.07
CA ILE A 110 5.87 0.97 2.28
C ILE A 110 7.07 1.77 1.72
N ALA A 111 6.96 2.32 0.51
CA ALA A 111 8.00 3.14 -0.11
C ALA A 111 8.39 4.34 0.76
N ARG A 112 7.42 5.07 1.32
CA ARG A 112 7.68 6.20 2.23
C ARG A 112 8.47 5.75 3.47
N ARG A 113 8.16 4.58 4.02
CA ARG A 113 8.85 4.03 5.19
C ARG A 113 10.29 3.62 4.87
N ILE A 114 10.54 3.09 3.67
CA ILE A 114 11.90 2.81 3.17
C ILE A 114 12.71 4.11 3.04
N VAL A 115 12.13 5.17 2.47
CA VAL A 115 12.79 6.49 2.35
C VAL A 115 13.15 7.07 3.72
N ILE A 116 12.25 6.99 4.69
CA ILE A 116 12.52 7.44 6.08
C ILE A 116 13.68 6.63 6.68
N SER A 117 13.65 5.29 6.57
CA SER A 117 14.72 4.43 7.09
C SER A 117 16.08 4.71 6.43
N ALA A 118 16.11 5.04 5.13
CA ALA A 118 17.34 5.45 4.46
C ALA A 118 18.00 6.67 5.13
N ALA A 119 17.21 7.67 5.52
CA ALA A 119 17.72 8.86 6.20
C ALA A 119 17.98 8.64 7.70
N GLU A 120 17.12 7.87 8.37
CA GLU A 120 17.15 7.65 9.82
C GLU A 120 18.21 6.63 10.25
N ASP A 121 18.24 5.48 9.59
CA ASP A 121 19.02 4.31 10.03
C ASP A 121 20.38 4.20 9.31
N ILE A 122 20.50 4.76 8.11
CA ILE A 122 21.73 4.74 7.29
C ILE A 122 22.40 6.13 7.28
N GLY A 123 21.65 7.17 6.93
CA GLY A 123 22.12 8.55 6.90
C GLY A 123 23.42 8.72 6.09
N ASN A 124 24.40 9.41 6.66
CA ASN A 124 25.68 9.67 6.01
C ASN A 124 26.67 8.49 6.04
N ALA A 125 26.31 7.34 6.63
CA ALA A 125 27.14 6.14 6.52
C ALA A 125 27.18 5.61 5.08
N ASP A 126 26.06 5.74 4.35
CA ASP A 126 26.01 5.62 2.90
C ASP A 126 24.91 6.53 2.32
N PRO A 127 25.26 7.74 1.85
CA PRO A 127 24.30 8.68 1.27
C PRO A 127 23.53 8.14 0.05
N ARG A 128 24.04 7.10 -0.61
CA ARG A 128 23.36 6.49 -1.77
C ARG A 128 22.08 5.76 -1.36
N ALA A 129 21.94 5.36 -0.08
CA ALA A 129 20.73 4.71 0.41
C ALA A 129 19.48 5.57 0.18
N LEU A 130 19.58 6.89 0.39
CA LEU A 130 18.45 7.81 0.14
C LEU A 130 18.11 7.89 -1.35
N VAL A 131 19.12 7.89 -2.22
CA VAL A 131 18.94 7.93 -3.68
C VAL A 131 18.27 6.65 -4.18
N VAL A 132 18.72 5.48 -3.70
CA VAL A 132 18.12 4.18 -4.03
C VAL A 132 16.68 4.09 -3.54
N ALA A 133 16.42 4.51 -2.30
CA ALA A 133 15.07 4.53 -1.73
C ALA A 133 14.12 5.46 -2.50
N GLN A 134 14.58 6.65 -2.88
CA GLN A 134 13.79 7.59 -3.68
C GLN A 134 13.49 7.03 -5.07
N ALA A 135 14.48 6.46 -5.75
CA ALA A 135 14.28 5.82 -7.04
C ALA A 135 13.27 4.67 -6.97
N ALA A 136 13.29 3.88 -5.88
CA ALA A 136 12.30 2.84 -5.66
C ALA A 136 10.89 3.39 -5.39
N ALA A 137 10.77 4.51 -4.68
CA ALA A 137 9.48 5.17 -4.46
C ALA A 137 8.89 5.73 -5.77
N ASP A 138 9.71 6.38 -6.59
CA ASP A 138 9.31 6.91 -7.89
C ASP A 138 8.92 5.78 -8.85
N ALA A 139 9.73 4.71 -8.89
CA ALA A 139 9.42 3.51 -9.67
C ALA A 139 8.09 2.88 -9.21
N THR A 140 7.83 2.85 -7.90
CA THR A 140 6.57 2.32 -7.35
C THR A 140 5.35 3.09 -7.86
N LEU A 141 5.43 4.41 -7.93
CA LEU A 141 4.38 5.25 -8.50
C LEU A 141 4.24 5.06 -10.00
N MET A 142 5.36 4.89 -10.71
CA MET A 142 5.39 4.77 -12.16
C MET A 142 4.83 3.43 -12.66
N VAL A 143 5.18 2.32 -12.01
CA VAL A 143 4.86 0.97 -12.53
C VAL A 143 3.71 0.29 -11.80
N GLY A 144 3.45 0.64 -10.54
CA GLY A 144 2.39 0.02 -9.74
C GLY A 144 2.57 -1.48 -9.49
N MET A 145 1.56 -2.11 -8.89
CA MET A 145 1.56 -3.55 -8.61
C MET A 145 1.15 -4.37 -9.83
N PRO A 146 1.75 -5.57 -10.06
CA PRO A 146 2.71 -6.26 -9.19
C PRO A 146 4.19 -5.88 -9.41
N GLU A 147 4.54 -5.10 -10.43
CA GLU A 147 5.93 -4.86 -10.82
C GLU A 147 6.71 -4.06 -9.78
N CYS A 148 6.06 -3.17 -9.01
CA CYS A 148 6.70 -2.35 -7.98
C CYS A 148 7.27 -3.17 -6.81
N ARG A 149 6.93 -4.45 -6.69
CA ARG A 149 7.53 -5.36 -5.70
C ARG A 149 9.04 -5.47 -5.87
N LEU A 150 9.52 -5.42 -7.11
CA LEU A 150 10.94 -5.56 -7.46
C LEU A 150 11.79 -4.37 -6.98
N PRO A 151 11.48 -3.10 -7.33
CA PRO A 151 12.24 -1.96 -6.83
C PRO A 151 12.14 -1.81 -5.30
N LEU A 152 11.00 -2.14 -4.69
CA LEU A 152 10.86 -2.13 -3.22
C LEU A 152 11.77 -3.17 -2.56
N ALA A 153 11.83 -4.39 -3.10
CA ALA A 153 12.71 -5.44 -2.58
C ALA A 153 14.19 -5.09 -2.77
N GLN A 154 14.55 -4.51 -3.92
CA GLN A 154 15.89 -4.00 -4.19
C GLN A 154 16.31 -2.94 -3.15
N ALA A 155 15.45 -1.97 -2.87
CA ALA A 155 15.76 -0.93 -1.89
C ALA A 155 15.86 -1.50 -0.47
N ALA A 156 14.89 -2.33 -0.05
CA ALA A 156 14.90 -2.94 1.29
C ALA A 156 16.17 -3.76 1.54
N THR A 157 16.58 -4.61 0.58
CA THR A 157 17.81 -5.41 0.70
C THR A 157 19.07 -4.55 0.66
N TYR A 158 19.12 -3.52 -0.19
CA TYR A 158 20.25 -2.59 -0.22
C TYR A 158 20.43 -1.90 1.15
N LEU A 159 19.34 -1.34 1.70
CA LEU A 159 19.37 -0.67 3.01
C LEU A 159 19.78 -1.64 4.14
N SER A 160 19.36 -2.91 4.09
CA SER A 160 19.80 -3.91 5.07
C SER A 160 21.31 -4.19 5.00
N CYS A 161 21.93 -4.12 3.82
CA CYS A 161 23.34 -4.51 3.64
C CYS A 161 24.36 -3.38 3.82
N VAL A 162 23.95 -2.11 3.81
CA VAL A 162 24.87 -0.96 3.95
C VAL A 162 25.16 -0.60 5.41
N PRO A 163 26.28 0.12 5.71
CA PRO A 163 26.59 0.56 7.07
C PRO A 163 25.47 1.41 7.68
N LYS A 164 25.26 1.30 8.99
CA LYS A 164 24.20 2.01 9.73
C LYS A 164 24.76 3.21 10.48
N SER A 165 24.06 4.34 10.42
CA SER A 165 24.35 5.53 11.24
C SER A 165 23.11 6.39 11.39
N ASN A 166 22.66 6.56 12.64
CA ASN A 166 21.58 7.47 12.97
C ASN A 166 22.06 8.87 13.40
N ALA A 167 23.32 9.21 13.10
CA ALA A 167 23.92 10.47 13.53
C ALA A 167 23.16 11.70 12.98
N ALA A 168 22.71 11.65 11.71
CA ALA A 168 21.95 12.73 11.10
C ALA A 168 20.58 12.92 11.77
N ALA A 169 19.86 11.83 12.04
CA ALA A 169 18.58 11.85 12.74
C ALA A 169 18.72 12.39 14.17
N LYS A 170 19.71 11.89 14.93
CA LYS A 170 20.00 12.39 16.28
C LYS A 170 20.34 13.88 16.29
N ALA A 171 21.12 14.35 15.31
CA ALA A 171 21.52 15.75 15.25
C ALA A 171 20.32 16.69 15.06
N ILE A 172 19.38 16.37 14.16
CA ILE A 172 18.20 17.21 13.94
C ILE A 172 17.23 17.16 15.15
N TRP A 173 17.08 16.00 15.79
CA TRP A 173 16.23 15.89 16.98
C TRP A 173 16.79 16.67 18.16
N ALA A 174 18.10 16.57 18.42
CA ALA A 174 18.75 17.31 19.51
C ALA A 174 18.78 18.83 19.27
N ALA A 175 18.76 19.28 18.02
CA ALA A 175 18.70 20.71 17.69
C ALA A 175 17.29 21.31 17.81
N ALA A 176 16.26 20.46 17.86
CA ALA A 176 14.85 20.87 17.99
C ALA A 176 14.37 20.88 19.45
N GLU A 177 15.19 20.39 20.39
CA GLU A 177 15.02 20.52 21.84
C GLU A 177 15.56 21.87 22.33
#